data_AF-A0AA44EH31-F1
#
_entry.id   AF-A0AA44EH31-F1
#
_cell.length_a   1.000
_cell.length_b   1.000
_cell.length_c   1.000
_cell.angle_alpha   90.00
_cell.angle_beta   90.00
_cell.angle_gamma   90.00
#
_symmetry.space_group_name_H-M   'P 1'
#
loop_
_entity.id
_entity.type
_entity.pdbx_description
1 polymer ?
#
loop_
_entity_poly.entity_id
_entity_poly.type
_entity_poly.pdbx_seq_one_letter_code
_entity_poly.pdbx_strand_id
1 'polypeptide(L)'
;MSALMIFDLAPIGAVISWSDGNPRPSEDRIHTLAGWKRDNAVGRLVRKRSRTVMAQSRIPASFKVATDGIDDLGAIIGADFRMFSVGSVLTFAVLERPQVGSIRILDGDAEDAELLHLAADQAHAEIWVRSCGFSNTMLREVTADEVAADRIEGRVA
;
A
#
# COMPACT_ATOMS: atom_id res chain seq x y z
N MET A 1 3.43 -14.95 -0.67
CA MET A 1 4.56 -14.03 -0.93
C MET A 1 5.16 -13.56 0.40
N SER A 2 6.44 -13.19 0.43
CA SER A 2 7.08 -12.56 1.60
C SER A 2 6.89 -11.04 1.60
N ALA A 3 7.20 -10.38 2.73
CA ALA A 3 7.19 -8.92 2.83
C ALA A 3 8.19 -8.25 1.86
N LEU A 4 9.36 -8.87 1.65
CA LEU A 4 10.33 -8.39 0.67
C LEU A 4 9.75 -8.41 -0.75
N MET A 5 9.07 -9.49 -1.14
CA MET A 5 8.43 -9.58 -2.45
C MET A 5 7.32 -8.52 -2.65
N ILE A 6 6.56 -8.19 -1.59
CA ILE A 6 5.61 -7.07 -1.67
C ILE A 6 6.35 -5.75 -1.88
N PHE A 7 7.42 -5.52 -1.14
CA PHE A 7 8.23 -4.31 -1.27
C PHE A 7 8.85 -4.17 -2.65
N ASP A 8 9.33 -5.25 -3.27
CA ASP A 8 9.95 -5.19 -4.58
C ASP A 8 8.89 -5.11 -5.70
N LEU A 9 7.85 -5.95 -5.64
CA LEU A 9 6.98 -6.22 -6.78
C LEU A 9 5.62 -5.50 -6.74
N ALA A 10 5.01 -5.33 -5.57
CA ALA A 10 3.66 -4.78 -5.51
C ALA A 10 3.68 -3.26 -5.77
N PRO A 11 2.94 -2.71 -6.76
CA PRO A 11 2.96 -1.29 -7.03
C PRO A 11 2.24 -0.50 -5.93
N ILE A 12 2.64 0.76 -5.72
CA ILE A 12 1.88 1.69 -4.86
C ILE A 12 0.43 1.76 -5.36
N GLY A 13 -0.51 1.73 -4.43
CA GLY A 13 -1.95 1.67 -4.71
C GLY A 13 -2.50 0.25 -4.82
N ALA A 14 -1.67 -0.81 -4.82
CA ALA A 14 -2.17 -2.19 -4.78
C ALA A 14 -2.91 -2.49 -3.46
N VAL A 15 -3.91 -3.36 -3.52
CA VAL A 15 -4.54 -3.93 -2.32
C VAL A 15 -3.85 -5.24 -2.00
N ILE A 16 -3.36 -5.36 -0.78
CA ILE A 16 -2.65 -6.53 -0.29
C ILE A 16 -3.33 -7.12 0.94
N SER A 17 -3.21 -8.44 1.09
CA SER A 17 -3.54 -9.12 2.34
C SER A 17 -2.28 -9.56 3.07
N TRP A 18 -2.39 -9.76 4.38
CA TRP A 18 -1.39 -10.42 5.19
C TRP A 18 -2.06 -11.38 6.18
N SER A 19 -1.32 -12.42 6.58
CA SER A 19 -1.76 -13.42 7.55
C SER A 19 -0.58 -13.94 8.37
N ASP A 20 -0.84 -14.22 9.65
CA ASP A 20 0.08 -14.94 10.54
C ASP A 20 -0.07 -16.47 10.45
N GLY A 21 -0.99 -16.97 9.61
CA GLY A 21 -1.27 -18.38 9.41
C GLY A 21 -2.13 -19.03 10.50
N ASN A 22 -2.50 -18.30 11.55
CA ASN A 22 -3.32 -18.84 12.63
C ASN A 22 -4.80 -18.89 12.21
N PRO A 23 -5.56 -19.93 12.62
CA PRO A 23 -6.98 -20.00 12.35
C PRO A 23 -7.73 -18.87 13.06
N ARG A 24 -8.82 -18.39 12.44
CA ARG A 24 -9.67 -17.34 13.01
C ARG A 24 -10.23 -17.78 14.38
N PRO A 25 -10.01 -17.01 15.46
CA PRO A 25 -10.60 -17.27 16.77
C PRO A 25 -12.12 -17.18 16.76
N SER A 26 -12.77 -17.81 17.73
CA SER A 26 -14.21 -17.66 17.96
C SER A 26 -14.59 -16.22 18.28
N GLU A 27 -15.82 -15.82 17.94
CA GLU A 27 -16.27 -14.43 18.07
C GLU A 27 -16.38 -13.96 19.52
N ASP A 28 -16.63 -14.89 20.45
CA ASP A 28 -16.74 -14.61 21.89
C ASP A 28 -15.41 -14.17 22.53
N ARG A 29 -14.27 -14.42 21.87
CA ARG A 29 -12.92 -14.05 22.36
C ARG A 29 -12.50 -12.70 21.79
N ILE A 30 -13.24 -11.65 22.11
CA ILE A 30 -13.11 -10.31 21.50
C ILE A 30 -11.66 -9.80 21.43
N HIS A 31 -10.89 -9.88 22.52
CA HIS A 31 -9.49 -9.41 22.54
C HIS A 31 -8.57 -10.27 21.66
N THR A 32 -8.73 -11.59 21.70
CA THR A 32 -7.97 -12.51 20.85
C THR A 32 -8.32 -12.29 19.38
N LEU A 33 -9.59 -12.11 19.07
CA LEU A 33 -10.07 -11.83 17.72
C LEU A 33 -9.55 -10.47 17.21
N ALA A 34 -9.50 -9.44 18.05
CA ALA A 34 -8.95 -8.14 17.68
C ALA A 34 -7.46 -8.23 17.34
N GLY A 35 -6.66 -8.96 18.14
CA GLY A 35 -5.26 -9.24 17.83
C GLY A 35 -5.10 -10.01 16.53
N TRP A 36 -5.88 -11.08 16.35
CA TRP A 36 -5.88 -11.87 15.13
C TRP A 36 -6.23 -11.03 13.89
N LYS A 37 -7.27 -10.18 13.95
CA LYS A 37 -7.66 -9.29 12.84
C LYS A 37 -6.57 -8.31 12.46
N ARG A 38 -5.76 -7.82 13.42
CA ARG A 38 -4.62 -6.95 13.13
C ARG A 38 -3.57 -7.66 12.27
N ASP A 39 -3.35 -8.95 12.52
CA ASP A 39 -2.37 -9.78 11.81
C ASP A 39 -2.96 -10.60 10.65
N ASN A 40 -4.27 -10.49 10.42
CA ASN A 40 -5.01 -11.16 9.35
C ASN A 40 -5.99 -10.17 8.72
N ALA A 41 -5.46 -9.29 7.88
CA ALA A 41 -6.22 -8.18 7.32
C ALA A 41 -5.78 -7.84 5.88
N VAL A 42 -6.49 -6.89 5.31
CA VAL A 42 -6.30 -6.36 3.96
C VAL A 42 -6.12 -4.85 4.05
N GLY A 43 -5.39 -4.28 3.11
CA GLY A 43 -5.27 -2.83 2.99
C GLY A 43 -4.55 -2.40 1.72
N ARG A 44 -4.58 -1.10 1.44
CA ARG A 44 -3.94 -0.51 0.27
C ARG A 44 -2.51 -0.09 0.59
N LEU A 45 -1.57 -0.51 -0.24
CA LEU A 45 -0.17 -0.12 -0.16
C LEU A 45 -0.02 1.36 -0.54
N VAL A 46 0.34 2.21 0.43
CA VAL A 46 0.39 3.66 0.23
C VAL A 46 1.80 4.22 0.13
N ARG A 47 2.79 3.52 0.68
CA ARG A 47 4.18 4.02 0.68
C ARG A 47 5.16 2.86 0.75
N LYS A 48 6.30 3.03 0.09
CA LYS A 48 7.49 2.20 0.26
C LYS A 48 8.62 3.10 0.72
N ARG A 49 9.43 2.63 1.66
CA ARG A 49 10.62 3.34 2.14
C ARG A 49 11.83 2.44 2.00
N SER A 50 12.77 2.86 1.16
CA SER A 50 14.04 2.18 0.98
C SER A 50 14.88 2.20 2.24
N ARG A 51 15.75 1.18 2.37
CA ARG A 51 16.68 1.07 3.49
C ARG A 51 17.49 2.36 3.61
N THR A 52 17.48 2.95 4.80
CA THR A 52 18.19 4.20 5.07
C THR A 52 19.14 3.99 6.24
N VAL A 53 20.33 4.61 6.18
CA VAL A 53 21.24 4.71 7.32
C VAL A 53 20.99 6.06 7.98
N MET A 54 20.52 6.06 9.23
CA MET A 54 20.33 7.27 10.02
C MET A 54 21.27 7.25 11.21
N ALA A 55 22.28 8.13 11.20
CA ALA A 55 23.38 8.14 12.15
C ALA A 55 24.01 6.74 12.29
N GLN A 56 23.84 6.10 13.45
CA GLN A 56 24.41 4.79 13.77
C GLN A 56 23.41 3.63 13.54
N SER A 57 22.16 3.93 13.19
CA SER A 57 21.08 2.95 13.03
C SER A 57 20.83 2.63 11.56
N ARG A 58 20.75 1.32 11.24
CA ARG A 58 20.30 0.84 9.94
C ARG A 58 18.80 0.58 10.00
N ILE A 59 18.02 1.45 9.37
CA ILE A 59 16.57 1.27 9.28
C ILE A 59 16.30 0.37 8.08
N PRO A 60 15.74 -0.85 8.28
CA PRO A 60 15.43 -1.75 7.17
C PRO A 60 14.40 -1.11 6.24
N ALA A 61 14.36 -1.58 5.00
CA ALA A 61 13.29 -1.19 4.08
C ALA A 61 11.92 -1.56 4.68
N SER A 62 10.92 -0.75 4.42
CA SER A 62 9.58 -0.94 4.94
C SER A 62 8.53 -0.45 3.97
N PHE A 63 7.29 -0.88 4.19
CA PHE A 63 6.13 -0.35 3.47
C PHE A 63 4.98 -0.06 4.42
N LYS A 64 4.14 0.89 4.02
CA LYS A 64 2.99 1.39 4.78
C LYS A 64 1.71 1.04 4.04
N VAL A 65 0.71 0.60 4.78
CA VAL A 65 -0.58 0.14 4.28
C VAL A 65 -1.69 0.90 5.01
N ALA A 66 -2.64 1.47 4.28
CA ALA A 66 -3.91 1.98 4.81
C ALA A 66 -4.91 0.83 4.93
N THR A 67 -5.43 0.58 6.13
CA THR A 67 -6.30 -0.59 6.40
C THR A 67 -7.79 -0.27 6.35
N ASP A 68 -8.12 1.01 6.45
CA ASP A 68 -9.45 1.58 6.36
C ASP A 68 -9.33 3.02 5.82
N GLY A 69 -10.37 3.84 5.99
CA GLY A 69 -10.32 5.26 5.64
C GLY A 69 -10.07 5.51 4.16
N ILE A 70 -10.50 4.60 3.28
CA ILE A 70 -10.50 4.80 1.83
C ILE A 70 -11.95 5.05 1.42
N ASP A 71 -12.24 6.25 0.92
CA ASP A 71 -13.57 6.59 0.45
C ASP A 71 -13.90 5.94 -0.91
N ASP A 72 -15.16 6.06 -1.34
CA ASP A 72 -15.64 5.47 -2.59
C ASP A 72 -14.95 6.04 -3.85
N LEU A 73 -14.27 7.19 -3.71
CA LEU A 73 -13.50 7.80 -4.79
C LEU A 73 -12.04 7.32 -4.79
N GLY A 74 -11.57 6.70 -3.70
CA GLY A 74 -10.21 6.22 -3.53
C GLY A 74 -9.28 7.17 -2.76
N ALA A 75 -9.82 8.18 -2.07
CA ALA A 75 -9.04 9.10 -1.23
C ALA A 75 -8.77 8.47 0.12
N ILE A 76 -7.57 8.69 0.65
CA ILE A 76 -7.12 8.12 1.93
C ILE A 76 -7.31 9.16 3.02
N ILE A 77 -8.41 9.05 3.76
CA ILE A 77 -8.88 10.02 4.74
C ILE A 77 -9.15 9.31 6.07
N GLY A 78 -8.47 9.76 7.13
CA GLY A 78 -8.69 9.23 8.49
C GLY A 78 -8.27 7.77 8.67
N ALA A 79 -7.43 7.25 7.77
CA ALA A 79 -7.03 5.85 7.78
C ALA A 79 -6.13 5.50 8.97
N ASP A 80 -6.41 4.35 9.57
CA ASP A 80 -5.47 3.54 10.31
C ASP A 80 -4.40 2.98 9.36
N PHE A 81 -3.16 3.08 9.81
CA PHE A 81 -2.02 2.62 9.04
C PHE A 81 -1.29 1.49 9.75
N ARG A 82 -0.81 0.56 8.93
CA ARG A 82 0.11 -0.49 9.36
C ARG A 82 1.42 -0.38 8.59
N MET A 83 2.52 -0.51 9.31
CA MET A 83 3.87 -0.50 8.72
C MET A 83 4.51 -1.88 8.87
N PHE A 84 5.13 -2.35 7.80
CA PHE A 84 5.81 -3.63 7.75
C PHE A 84 7.27 -3.43 7.36
N SER A 85 8.18 -4.06 8.11
CA SER A 85 9.55 -4.28 7.64
C SER A 85 9.56 -5.35 6.56
N VAL A 86 10.47 -5.24 5.59
CA VAL A 86 10.71 -6.31 4.59
C VAL A 86 11.12 -7.65 5.21
N GLY A 87 11.58 -7.64 6.47
CA GLY A 87 11.86 -8.85 7.25
C GLY A 87 10.67 -9.42 8.02
N SER A 88 9.44 -8.95 7.78
CA SER A 88 8.25 -9.51 8.44
C SER A 88 8.06 -10.99 8.10
N VAL A 89 7.72 -11.78 9.12
CA VAL A 89 7.46 -13.23 9.02
C VAL A 89 6.04 -13.56 8.54
N LEU A 90 5.18 -12.54 8.36
CA LEU A 90 3.82 -12.75 7.86
C LEU A 90 3.84 -13.19 6.39
N THR A 91 2.78 -13.89 6.00
CA THR A 91 2.54 -14.24 4.60
C THR A 91 1.66 -13.18 3.96
N PHE A 92 2.03 -12.76 2.75
CA PHE A 92 1.32 -11.73 2.01
C PHE A 92 0.79 -12.24 0.67
N ALA A 93 -0.22 -11.55 0.15
CA ALA A 93 -0.69 -11.69 -1.22
C ALA A 93 -1.12 -10.34 -1.80
N VAL A 94 -0.93 -10.15 -3.11
CA VAL A 94 -1.53 -9.03 -3.85
C VAL A 94 -2.92 -9.46 -4.29
N LEU A 95 -3.95 -8.77 -3.79
CA LEU A 95 -5.35 -9.05 -4.13
C LEU A 95 -5.80 -8.25 -5.34
N GLU A 96 -5.42 -6.98 -5.40
CA GLU A 96 -5.79 -6.07 -6.47
C GLU A 96 -4.62 -5.16 -6.83
N ARG A 97 -4.53 -4.80 -8.11
CA ARG A 97 -3.53 -3.87 -8.63
C ARG A 97 -4.24 -2.63 -9.19
N PRO A 98 -3.62 -1.44 -9.12
CA PRO A 98 -4.19 -0.24 -9.73
C PRO A 98 -4.49 -0.48 -11.21
N GLN A 99 -5.63 0.04 -11.67
CA GLN A 99 -6.03 -0.10 -13.06
C GLN A 99 -5.12 0.74 -13.96
N VAL A 100 -4.78 0.23 -15.14
CA VAL A 100 -4.11 1.03 -16.18
C VAL A 100 -4.95 2.27 -16.50
N GLY A 101 -4.29 3.43 -16.59
CA GLY A 101 -4.92 4.74 -16.79
C GLY A 101 -5.38 5.44 -15.52
N SER A 102 -5.39 4.76 -14.37
CA SER A 102 -5.60 5.42 -13.08
C SER A 102 -4.42 6.32 -12.72
N ILE A 103 -4.66 7.33 -11.88
CA ILE A 103 -3.64 8.30 -11.48
C ILE A 103 -3.39 8.21 -9.99
N ARG A 104 -2.14 7.93 -9.62
CA ARG A 104 -1.65 8.04 -8.25
C ARG A 104 -1.35 9.49 -7.96
N ILE A 105 -1.93 10.01 -6.89
CA ILE A 105 -1.64 11.35 -6.38
C ILE A 105 -0.82 11.18 -5.11
N LEU A 106 0.44 11.59 -5.17
CA LEU A 106 1.44 11.36 -4.14
C LEU A 106 1.78 12.66 -3.40
N ASP A 107 2.02 12.58 -2.10
CA ASP A 107 2.60 13.65 -1.30
C ASP A 107 4.13 13.64 -1.46
N GLY A 108 4.65 14.60 -2.22
CA GLY A 108 6.06 14.73 -2.55
C GLY A 108 6.51 14.07 -3.86
N ASP A 109 7.77 14.29 -4.19
CA ASP A 109 8.44 13.85 -5.43
C ASP A 109 9.53 12.78 -5.20
N ALA A 110 9.74 12.39 -3.93
CA ALA A 110 10.78 11.46 -3.52
C ALA A 110 10.42 9.97 -3.77
N GLU A 111 11.43 9.11 -3.70
CA GLU A 111 11.31 7.64 -3.78
C GLU A 111 10.41 7.05 -2.68
N ASP A 112 10.16 7.80 -1.60
CA ASP A 112 9.29 7.40 -0.50
C ASP A 112 8.03 8.25 -0.37
N ALA A 113 7.56 8.85 -1.47
CA ALA A 113 6.31 9.59 -1.53
C ALA A 113 5.10 8.72 -1.09
N GLU A 114 4.15 9.35 -0.42
CA GLU A 114 2.98 8.67 0.13
C GLU A 114 1.75 8.88 -0.76
N LEU A 115 1.01 7.82 -1.05
CA LEU A 115 -0.23 7.89 -1.80
C LEU A 115 -1.32 8.56 -0.96
N LEU A 116 -1.84 9.67 -1.48
CA LEU A 116 -2.97 10.40 -0.92
C LEU A 116 -4.30 9.95 -1.53
N HIS A 117 -4.29 9.68 -2.84
CA HIS A 117 -5.47 9.32 -3.61
C HIS A 117 -5.09 8.48 -4.83
N LEU A 118 -5.92 7.49 -5.15
CA LEU A 118 -5.86 6.77 -6.43
C LEU A 118 -7.09 7.13 -7.24
N ALA A 119 -6.95 8.11 -8.14
CA ALA A 119 -8.03 8.58 -9.01
C ALA A 119 -8.23 7.63 -10.20
N ALA A 120 -9.47 7.51 -10.68
CA ALA A 120 -9.81 6.63 -11.79
C ALA A 120 -9.14 7.04 -13.12
N ASP A 121 -8.91 8.35 -13.31
CA ASP A 121 -8.28 8.92 -14.50
C ASP A 121 -7.72 10.33 -14.21
N GLN A 122 -7.12 10.94 -15.24
CA GLN A 122 -6.52 12.27 -15.19
C GLN A 122 -7.52 13.37 -14.80
N ALA A 123 -8.76 13.32 -15.28
CA ALA A 123 -9.74 14.37 -15.01
C ALA A 123 -10.16 14.34 -13.52
N HIS A 124 -10.39 13.15 -12.97
CA HIS A 124 -10.70 12.98 -11.55
C HIS A 124 -9.51 13.40 -10.67
N ALA A 125 -8.27 13.11 -11.09
CA ALA A 125 -7.09 13.52 -10.35
C ALA A 125 -6.95 15.04 -10.25
N GLU A 126 -7.17 15.75 -11.35
CA GLU A 126 -7.09 17.21 -11.39
C GLU A 126 -8.18 17.87 -10.52
N ILE A 127 -9.38 17.31 -10.51
CA ILE A 127 -10.47 17.77 -9.63
C ILE A 127 -10.04 17.62 -8.17
N TRP A 128 -9.54 16.43 -7.80
CA TRP A 128 -9.14 16.14 -6.44
C TRP A 128 -8.01 17.08 -5.96
N VAL A 129 -6.96 17.25 -6.77
CA VAL A 129 -5.80 18.12 -6.43
C VAL A 129 -6.25 19.56 -6.13
N ARG A 130 -7.18 20.11 -6.91
CA ARG A 130 -7.70 21.47 -6.69
C ARG A 130 -8.45 21.62 -5.36
N SER A 131 -9.02 20.53 -4.84
CA SER A 131 -9.82 20.52 -3.60
C SER A 131 -9.06 20.09 -2.35
N CYS A 132 -7.96 19.35 -2.48
CA CYS A 132 -7.36 18.61 -1.36
C CYS A 132 -6.53 19.47 -0.39
N GLY A 133 -6.08 20.67 -0.83
CA GLY A 133 -5.28 21.59 -0.01
C GLY A 133 -3.80 21.21 0.17
N PHE A 134 -3.33 20.14 -0.47
CA PHE A 134 -1.92 19.74 -0.46
C PHE A 134 -1.09 20.56 -1.45
N SER A 135 0.04 21.11 -0.99
CA SER A 135 0.86 22.04 -1.78
C SER A 135 1.83 21.36 -2.74
N ASN A 136 2.23 20.11 -2.46
CA ASN A 136 3.25 19.40 -3.22
C ASN A 136 2.73 18.02 -3.64
N THR A 137 1.80 18.01 -4.61
CA THR A 137 1.22 16.78 -5.15
C THR A 137 1.89 16.39 -6.45
N MET A 138 2.30 15.12 -6.57
CA MET A 138 2.80 14.54 -7.81
C MET A 138 1.77 13.56 -8.38
N LEU A 139 1.41 13.75 -9.65
CA LEU A 139 0.53 12.84 -10.37
C LEU A 139 1.38 11.82 -11.14
N ARG A 140 1.08 10.53 -11.00
CA ARG A 140 1.69 9.46 -11.76
C ARG A 140 0.64 8.52 -12.32
N GLU A 141 0.59 8.41 -13.64
CA GLU A 141 -0.29 7.45 -14.32
C GLU A 141 0.21 6.01 -14.11
N VAL A 142 -0.74 5.10 -13.94
CA VAL A 142 -0.49 3.65 -13.99
C VAL A 142 -0.47 3.20 -15.44
N THR A 143 0.71 2.86 -15.94
CA THR A 143 0.89 2.51 -17.36
C THR A 143 0.71 1.01 -17.63
N ALA A 144 0.39 0.67 -18.87
CA ALA A 144 0.27 -0.74 -19.28
C ALA A 144 1.61 -1.49 -19.15
N ASP A 145 2.73 -0.83 -19.43
CA ASP A 145 4.07 -1.40 -19.35
C ASP A 145 4.45 -1.73 -17.89
N GLU A 146 4.10 -0.85 -16.94
CA GLU A 146 4.26 -1.10 -15.51
C GLU A 146 3.50 -2.35 -15.07
N VAL A 147 2.23 -2.48 -15.47
CA VAL A 147 1.39 -3.64 -15.12
C VAL A 147 1.86 -4.91 -15.82
N ALA A 148 2.37 -4.82 -17.05
CA ALA A 148 2.89 -5.96 -17.80
C ALA A 148 4.18 -6.51 -17.19
N ALA A 149 5.12 -5.63 -16.82
CA ALA A 149 6.37 -6.01 -16.14
C ALA A 149 6.08 -6.75 -14.83
N ASP A 150 5.16 -6.22 -14.05
CA ASP A 150 4.76 -6.78 -12.77
C ASP A 150 4.01 -8.14 -12.90
N ARG A 151 3.20 -8.34 -13.95
CA ARG A 151 2.53 -9.63 -14.19
C ARG A 151 3.50 -10.77 -14.54
N ILE A 152 4.64 -10.45 -15.15
CA ILE A 152 5.69 -11.43 -15.46
C ILE A 152 6.42 -11.81 -14.17
N GLU A 153 6.77 -10.83 -13.35
CA GLU A 153 7.53 -11.06 -12.12
C GLU A 153 6.70 -11.77 -11.03
N GLY A 154 5.40 -11.45 -10.92
CA GLY A 154 4.46 -12.13 -10.01
C GLY A 154 4.07 -13.56 -10.40
N ARG A 155 4.45 -14.05 -11.59
CA ARG A 155 4.25 -15.45 -12.03
C ARG A 155 5.46 -16.35 -11.77
N VAL A 156 6.64 -15.77 -11.58
CA VAL A 156 7.91 -16.52 -11.46
C VAL A 156 8.27 -16.80 -10.00
N ALA A 157 7.52 -16.24 -9.04
CA ALA A 157 7.84 -16.25 -7.62
C ALA A 157 6.80 -16.94 -6.73
#